data_AF-A0A4Y2WLB1-F1
#
_entry.id   AF-A0A4Y2WLB1-F1
#
_cell.length_a   1.000
_cell.length_b   1.000
_cell.length_c   1.000
_cell.angle_alpha   90.00
_cell.angle_beta   90.00
_cell.angle_gamma   90.00
#
_symmetry.space_group_name_H-M   'P 1'
#
loop_
_entity.id
_entity.type
_entity.pdbx_description
1 polymer ?
#
loop_
_entity_poly.entity_id
_entity_poly.type
_entity_poly.pdbx_seq_one_letter_code
_entity_poly.pdbx_strand_id
1 'polypeptide(L)'
;MRSFYVDNCVFSVNTKKELARFISESQALLSTAKFELRGWEHSPTEDKIEERQEDRKVPVLGLLWNLPKDTVSVDMKSLMKEDKGPTTKRKIL
;
A
#
# COMPACT_ATOMS: atom_id res chain seq x y z
N MET A 1 7.96 7.58 24.37
CA MET A 1 8.83 7.94 23.23
C MET A 1 7.93 8.14 22.01
N ARG A 2 8.10 9.21 21.24
CA ARG A 2 7.36 9.47 20.00
C ARG A 2 8.17 8.89 18.84
N SER A 3 7.61 7.97 18.07
CA SER A 3 8.25 7.37 16.90
C SER A 3 8.59 8.45 15.87
N PHE A 4 9.80 8.42 15.32
CA PHE A 4 10.34 9.50 14.48
C PHE A 4 9.79 9.45 13.04
N TYR A 5 9.46 8.26 12.56
CA TYR A 5 8.88 7.99 11.24
C TYR A 5 7.74 6.99 11.38
N VAL A 6 6.64 7.30 10.71
CA VAL A 6 5.46 6.45 10.57
C VAL A 6 5.39 6.08 9.10
N ASP A 7 5.52 4.79 8.82
CA ASP A 7 5.45 4.30 7.44
C ASP A 7 4.30 3.30 7.30
N ASN A 8 3.72 3.26 6.10
CA ASN A 8 2.74 2.27 5.70
C ASN A 8 3.43 1.25 4.82
N CYS A 9 3.24 -0.04 5.10
CA CYS A 9 3.80 -1.10 4.26
C CYS A 9 2.70 -1.78 3.44
N VAL A 10 2.99 -1.97 2.16
CA VAL A 10 2.19 -2.79 1.25
C VAL A 10 2.99 -4.00 0.83
N PHE A 11 2.37 -5.18 0.88
CA PHE A 11 3.06 -6.42 0.54
C PHE A 11 2.12 -7.47 -0.04
N SER A 12 2.59 -8.14 -1.09
CA SER A 12 1.92 -9.30 -1.66
C SER A 12 2.36 -10.57 -0.95
N VAL A 13 1.40 -11.36 -0.48
CA VAL A 13 1.57 -12.66 0.18
C VAL A 13 0.47 -13.61 -0.26
N ASN A 14 0.81 -14.89 -0.39
CA ASN A 14 -0.15 -15.90 -0.86
C ASN A 14 -0.91 -16.50 0.32
N THR A 15 -0.24 -16.66 1.46
CA THR A 15 -0.81 -17.37 2.62
C THR A 15 -0.94 -16.49 3.87
N LYS A 16 -1.89 -16.82 4.75
CA LYS A 16 -2.00 -16.20 6.09
C LYS A 16 -0.75 -16.40 6.94
N LYS A 17 -0.04 -17.52 6.74
CA LYS A 17 1.20 -17.84 7.46
C LYS A 17 2.32 -16.88 7.06
N GLU A 18 2.45 -16.59 5.77
CA GLU A 18 3.41 -15.61 5.25
C GLU A 18 3.06 -14.21 5.73
N LEU A 19 1.78 -13.82 5.69
CA LEU A 19 1.28 -12.57 6.25
C LEU A 19 1.69 -12.39 7.72
N ALA A 20 1.42 -13.39 8.56
CA ALA A 20 1.75 -13.35 9.98
C ALA A 20 3.26 -13.26 10.23
N ARG A 21 4.06 -14.04 9.47
CA ARG A 21 5.53 -13.99 9.54
C ARG A 21 6.05 -12.62 9.14
N PHE A 22 5.55 -12.07 8.04
CA PHE A 22 5.97 -10.77 7.53
C PHE A 22 5.71 -9.65 8.54
N ILE A 23 4.51 -9.61 9.13
CA ILE A 23 4.17 -8.59 10.15
C ILE A 23 5.13 -8.70 11.34
N SER A 24 5.33 -9.91 11.87
CA SER A 24 6.20 -10.15 13.02
C SER A 24 7.66 -9.72 12.75
N GLU A 25 8.24 -10.20 11.65
CA GLU A 25 9.63 -9.92 11.28
C GLU A 25 9.84 -8.43 10.96
N SER A 26 8.91 -7.81 10.23
CA SER A 26 9.00 -6.39 9.87
C SER A 26 8.89 -5.49 11.09
N GLN A 27 7.97 -5.79 12.02
CA GLN A 27 7.85 -5.04 13.28
C GLN A 27 9.10 -5.18 14.16
N ALA A 28 9.66 -6.39 14.28
CA ALA A 28 10.89 -6.62 15.02
C ALA A 28 12.08 -5.85 14.42
N LEU A 29 12.21 -5.87 13.09
CA LEU A 29 13.26 -5.15 12.37
C LEU A 29 13.13 -3.64 12.54
N LEU A 30 11.94 -3.09 12.30
CA LEU A 30 11.70 -1.64 12.32
C LEU A 30 11.74 -1.07 13.75
N SER A 31 11.28 -1.83 14.75
CA SER A 31 11.40 -1.44 16.16
C SER A 31 12.85 -1.30 16.61
N THR A 32 13.77 -2.14 16.10
CA THR A 32 15.21 -2.04 16.37
C THR A 32 15.77 -0.68 15.94
N ALA A 33 15.24 -0.12 14.87
CA ALA A 33 15.62 1.19 14.35
C ALA A 33 14.69 2.34 14.83
N LYS A 34 13.82 2.11 15.82
CA LYS A 34 12.85 3.06 16.38
C LYS A 34 11.79 3.57 15.37
N PHE A 35 11.53 2.79 14.33
CA PHE A 35 10.41 2.99 13.42
C PHE A 35 9.16 2.28 13.94
N GLU A 36 7.99 2.87 13.71
CA GLU A 36 6.71 2.32 14.13
C GLU A 36 5.83 2.03 12.90
N LEU A 37 5.59 0.74 12.67
CA LEU A 37 4.67 0.23 11.64
C LEU A 37 3.25 0.27 12.20
N ARG A 38 2.42 1.24 11.77
CA ARG A 38 1.04 1.42 12.26
C ARG A 38 -0.03 0.81 11.36
N GLY A 39 0.28 0.65 10.07
CA GLY A 39 -0.67 0.20 9.08
C GLY A 39 -0.01 -0.70 8.05
N TRP A 40 -0.77 -1.68 7.59
CA TRP A 40 -0.39 -2.54 6.48
C TRP A 40 -1.58 -2.85 5.60
N GLU A 41 -1.31 -3.03 4.32
CA GLU A 41 -2.29 -3.52 3.35
C GLU A 41 -1.66 -4.67 2.57
N HIS A 42 -2.43 -5.74 2.36
CA HIS A 42 -1.90 -7.01 1.84
C HIS A 42 -2.84 -7.58 0.78
N SER A 43 -2.27 -8.32 -0.18
CA SER A 43 -3.05 -9.07 -1.17
C SER A 43 -3.97 -10.10 -0.49
N PRO A 44 -5.10 -10.49 -1.11
CA PRO A 44 -5.97 -11.52 -0.56
C PRO A 44 -5.19 -12.82 -0.34
N THR A 45 -5.32 -13.41 0.84
CA THR A 45 -4.79 -14.74 1.14
C THR A 45 -5.71 -15.81 0.58
N GLU A 46 -5.21 -17.02 0.33
CA GLU A 46 -5.95 -18.21 -0.16
C GLU A 46 -7.41 -18.33 0.34
N ASP A 47 -7.67 -18.15 1.64
CA ASP A 47 -9.00 -18.28 2.25
C ASP A 47 -10.00 -17.16 1.91
N LYS A 48 -9.57 -16.08 1.26
CA LYS A 48 -10.38 -14.89 0.94
C LYS A 48 -10.49 -14.61 -0.54
N ILE A 49 -9.99 -15.51 -1.40
CA ILE A 49 -10.05 -15.36 -2.86
C ILE A 49 -11.52 -15.29 -3.35
N GLU A 50 -12.47 -15.92 -2.63
CA GLU A 50 -13.88 -16.00 -3.03
C GLU A 50 -14.74 -14.77 -2.64
N GLU A 51 -14.27 -13.92 -1.72
CA GLU A 51 -14.93 -12.64 -1.45
C GLU A 51 -14.66 -11.70 -2.63
N ARG A 52 -15.61 -11.67 -3.59
CA ARG A 52 -15.61 -10.82 -4.81
C ARG A 52 -15.13 -9.40 -4.53
N GLN A 53 -13.82 -9.19 -4.64
CA GLN A 53 -13.15 -7.90 -4.61
C GLN A 53 -12.45 -7.65 -5.94
N GLU A 54 -12.95 -8.19 -7.06
CA GLU A 54 -12.27 -8.22 -8.37
C GLU A 54 -11.64 -6.88 -8.83
N ASP A 55 -12.15 -5.76 -8.32
CA ASP A 55 -11.65 -4.42 -8.60
C ASP A 55 -11.27 -3.58 -7.37
N ARG A 56 -10.99 -4.19 -6.21
CA ARG A 56 -10.47 -3.43 -5.07
C ARG A 56 -9.08 -2.90 -5.42
N LYS A 57 -8.98 -1.58 -5.54
CA LYS A 57 -7.75 -0.85 -5.82
C LYS A 57 -7.41 0.01 -4.61
N VAL A 58 -6.14 -0.05 -4.20
CA VAL A 58 -5.62 0.75 -3.10
C VAL A 58 -4.56 1.70 -3.62
N PRO A 59 -4.60 2.99 -3.23
CA PRO A 59 -3.61 3.96 -3.67
C PRO A 59 -2.27 3.70 -2.97
N VAL A 60 -1.20 3.58 -3.74
CA VAL A 60 0.18 3.39 -3.25
C VAL A 60 1.06 4.45 -3.89
N LEU A 61 1.39 5.51 -3.14
CA LEU A 61 2.29 6.59 -3.57
C LEU A 61 1.93 7.19 -4.97
N GLY A 62 0.64 7.35 -5.26
CA GLY A 62 0.16 7.87 -6.55
C GLY A 62 -0.10 6.82 -7.62
N LEU A 63 0.20 5.55 -7.34
CA LEU A 63 -0.18 4.39 -8.16
C LEU A 63 -1.44 3.72 -7.60
N LEU A 64 -2.05 2.84 -8.39
CA LEU A 64 -3.18 2.01 -7.99
C LEU A 64 -2.76 0.54 -7.98
N TRP A 65 -2.77 -0.08 -6.81
CA TRP A 65 -2.54 -1.52 -6.67
C TRP A 65 -3.88 -2.26 -6.66
N ASN A 66 -4.11 -3.12 -7.66
CA ASN A 66 -5.20 -4.07 -7.69
C ASN A 66 -4.81 -5.27 -6.83
N LEU A 67 -5.48 -5.39 -5.68
CA LEU A 67 -5.20 -6.38 -4.66
C LEU A 67 -5.43 -7.83 -5.15
N PRO A 68 -6.60 -8.20 -5.72
CA PRO A 68 -6.82 -9.57 -6.18
C PRO A 68 -5.92 -10.02 -7.33
N LYS A 69 -5.61 -9.12 -8.28
CA LYS A 69 -4.76 -9.45 -9.44
C LYS A 69 -3.28 -9.30 -9.13
N ASP A 70 -2.94 -8.76 -7.97
CA ASP A 70 -1.60 -8.38 -7.57
C ASP A 70 -0.85 -7.59 -8.67
N THR A 71 -1.50 -6.53 -9.17
CA THR A 71 -0.97 -5.70 -10.26
C THR A 71 -1.00 -4.23 -9.89
N VAL A 72 0.06 -3.50 -10.23
CA VAL A 72 0.14 -2.05 -10.04
C VAL A 72 -0.10 -1.34 -11.36
N SER A 73 -0.87 -0.26 -11.33
CA SER A 73 -1.24 0.52 -12.51
C SER A 73 -1.21 2.02 -12.21
N VAL A 74 -1.02 2.83 -13.24
CA VAL A 74 -1.12 4.30 -13.14
C VAL A 74 -2.57 4.70 -13.38
N ASP A 75 -3.10 5.61 -12.56
CA ASP A 75 -4.40 6.24 -12.85
C ASP A 75 -4.24 7.29 -13.96
N MET A 76 -4.22 6.83 -15.21
CA MET A 76 -4.13 7.69 -16.38
C MET A 76 -5.31 8.67 -16.46
N LYS A 77 -6.49 8.32 -15.94
CA LYS A 77 -7.64 9.24 -15.98
C LYS A 77 -7.44 10.43 -15.06
N SER A 78 -6.88 10.21 -13.87
CA SER A 78 -6.53 11.30 -12.96
C SER A 78 -5.39 12.15 -13.52
N LEU A 79 -4.36 11.50 -14.09
CA LEU A 79 -3.19 12.18 -14.63
C LEU A 79 -3.52 13.08 -15.84
N MET A 80 -4.45 12.64 -16.69
CA MET A 80 -4.82 13.36 -17.91
C MET A 80 -5.92 14.41 -17.68
N LYS A 81 -6.37 14.63 -16.44
CA LYS A 81 -7.22 15.77 -16.12
C LYS A 81 -6.39 17.04 -16.28
N GLU A 82 -6.71 17.84 -17.29
CA GLU A 82 -6.11 19.15 -17.47
C GLU A 82 -6.43 20.03 -16.25
N ASP A 83 -5.41 20.30 -15.44
CA ASP A 83 -5.50 21.34 -14.44
C ASP A 83 -5.35 22.69 -15.15
N LYS A 84 -6.48 23.40 -15.32
CA LYS A 84 -6.58 24.64 -16.10
C LYS A 84 -5.78 25.83 -15.52
N GLY A 85 -5.11 25.67 -14.39
CA GLY A 85 -4.31 26.71 -13.75
C GLY A 85 -2.81 26.46 -13.85
N PRO A 86 -1.96 27.50 -13.71
CA PRO A 86 -0.51 27.36 -13.80
C PRO A 86 0.01 26.30 -12.84
N THR A 87 0.92 25.44 -13.31
CA THR A 87 1.59 24.44 -12.49
C THR A 87 2.43 25.14 -11.43
N THR A 88 2.19 24.83 -10.16
CA THR A 88 2.99 25.36 -9.04
C THR A 88 3.61 24.21 -8.25
N LYS A 89 4.66 24.45 -7.48
CA LYS A 89 5.25 23.44 -6.57
C LYS A 89 4.21 22.80 -5.63
N ARG A 90 3.17 23.55 -5.28
CA ARG A 90 2.09 23.13 -4.37
C ARG A 90 1.00 22.30 -5.07
N LYS A 91 1.03 22.22 -6.40
CA LYS A 91 0.11 21.41 -7.23
C LYS A 91 0.69 20.05 -7.63
N ILE A 92 2.00 19.86 -7.49
CA ILE A 92 2.71 18.63 -7.86
C ILE A 92 2.85 17.67 -6.66
N LEU A 93 2.86 18.22 -5.43
CA LEU A 93 3.01 17.47 -4.17
C LEU A 93 1.66 17.15 -3.53
#